data_AF-A0A1S4CQK8-F1
#
_entry.id   AF-A0A1S4CQK8-F1
#
_cell.length_a   1.000
_cell.length_b   1.000
_cell.length_c   1.000
_cell.angle_alpha   90.00
_cell.angle_beta   90.00
_cell.angle_gamma   90.00
#
_symmetry.space_group_name_H-M   'P 1'
#
loop_
_entity.id
_entity.type
_entity.pdbx_description
1 polymer ?
#
loop_
_entity_poly.entity_id
_entity_poly.type
_entity_poly.pdbx_seq_one_letter_code
_entity_poly.pdbx_strand_id
1 'polypeptide(L)'
;MVGFELGSVPFNADGWGPPDSSISVPNQISNAPFAPFSRSDKLGRIADWTRSLSNRPGSNSKQNATDSAFDFSGDDSFATLAADEDSSFRLVDTAAKSHHHGQHRPKFNPRWRFNPHHNRSQLPQRRDEEVEARKREQEKERARRDRLYNLNRSGTNAGQRRESAVFKSSVDIQPEWNMLDQIPFSTFSKLSFSVPEPEDLLICGSLEFYDRSYDRITPKNERRLERFKNRNFFKVTTTDDPVIRRLANEDKATVFATDTILSTLMCAPRSVYSWDIVVQRVGNKLFFDKRDGSQLDLLSVHE
;
A
#
# COMPACT_ATOMS: atom_id res chain seq x y z
N MET A 1 2.83 -22.78 59.70
CA MET A 1 3.46 -23.54 58.61
C MET A 1 3.20 -22.73 57.35
N VAL A 2 4.22 -22.08 56.78
CA VAL A 2 4.04 -21.24 55.59
C VAL A 2 3.83 -22.18 54.41
N GLY A 3 2.62 -22.17 53.84
CA GLY A 3 2.25 -23.04 52.73
C GLY A 3 2.90 -22.57 51.44
N PHE A 4 3.61 -23.46 50.77
CA PHE A 4 4.06 -23.25 49.41
C PHE A 4 2.98 -23.81 48.47
N GLU A 5 2.23 -22.93 47.80
CA GLU A 5 1.31 -23.34 46.75
C GLU A 5 2.08 -23.58 45.46
N LEU A 6 1.90 -24.76 44.87
CA LEU A 6 2.51 -25.10 43.60
C LEU A 6 1.78 -24.34 42.48
N GLY A 7 2.49 -23.48 41.76
CA GLY A 7 1.93 -22.78 40.60
C GLY A 7 1.50 -23.74 39.50
N SER A 8 0.43 -23.42 38.78
CA SER A 8 -0.05 -24.23 37.66
C SER A 8 0.94 -24.21 36.49
N VAL A 9 1.44 -25.37 36.08
CA VAL A 9 2.30 -25.52 34.91
C VAL A 9 1.46 -26.03 33.74
N PRO A 10 1.44 -25.33 32.59
CA PRO A 10 0.72 -25.79 31.41
C PRO A 10 1.40 -27.04 30.84
N PHE A 11 0.60 -28.07 30.51
CA PHE A 11 1.06 -29.32 29.92
C PHE A 11 0.81 -29.30 28.41
N ASN A 12 1.84 -29.63 27.63
CA ASN A 12 1.76 -29.78 26.19
C ASN A 12 2.16 -31.22 25.82
N ALA A 13 1.24 -31.97 25.20
CA ALA A 13 1.45 -33.37 24.84
C ALA A 13 2.24 -33.54 23.54
N ASP A 14 2.10 -32.60 22.60
CA ASP A 14 2.61 -32.72 21.23
C ASP A 14 3.92 -31.95 21.01
N GLY A 15 4.44 -31.29 22.04
CA GLY A 15 5.72 -30.58 21.95
C GLY A 15 6.18 -29.92 23.24
N TRP A 16 7.33 -29.25 23.15
CA TRP A 16 7.96 -28.53 24.26
C TRP A 16 7.66 -27.02 24.28
N GLY A 17 6.62 -26.59 23.55
CA GLY A 17 6.21 -25.19 23.40
C GLY A 17 4.92 -24.83 24.16
N PRO A 18 4.46 -23.56 24.11
CA PRO A 18 3.18 -23.18 24.66
C PRO A 18 2.04 -23.99 24.01
N PRO A 19 1.06 -24.51 24.76
CA PRO A 19 -0.04 -25.26 24.16
C PRO A 19 -0.90 -24.35 23.27
N ASP A 20 -1.45 -24.91 22.19
CA ASP A 20 -2.24 -24.16 21.20
C ASP A 20 -3.50 -23.52 21.81
N SER A 21 -4.01 -24.08 22.91
CA SER A 21 -5.12 -23.54 23.69
C SER A 21 -4.73 -22.36 24.60
N SER A 22 -3.43 -22.09 24.79
CA SER A 22 -2.90 -21.00 25.63
C SER A 22 -2.31 -19.83 24.82
N ILE A 23 -2.97 -19.43 23.73
CA ILE A 23 -2.79 -18.06 23.20
C ILE A 23 -3.17 -17.01 24.28
N SER A 24 -3.83 -17.42 25.37
CA SER A 24 -3.79 -16.69 26.63
C SER A 24 -2.44 -16.91 27.35
N VAL A 25 -1.43 -16.12 26.96
CA VAL A 25 -0.33 -15.81 27.88
C VAL A 25 -0.97 -15.38 29.22
N PRO A 26 -0.48 -15.78 30.41
CA PRO A 26 -1.20 -15.63 31.68
C PRO A 26 -1.63 -14.20 32.09
N ASN A 27 -1.28 -13.18 31.29
CA ASN A 27 -1.67 -11.78 31.46
C ASN A 27 -2.20 -11.11 30.17
N GLN A 28 -2.50 -11.86 29.11
CA GLN A 28 -3.11 -11.31 27.90
C GLN A 28 -4.64 -11.38 28.02
N ILE A 29 -5.26 -10.20 27.95
CA ILE A 29 -6.71 -10.03 27.91
C ILE A 29 -7.19 -10.64 26.58
N SER A 30 -7.87 -11.78 26.64
CA SER A 30 -8.36 -12.52 25.45
C SER A 30 -9.31 -11.69 24.57
N ASN A 31 -9.95 -10.67 25.14
CA ASN A 31 -10.93 -9.83 24.46
C ASN A 31 -10.36 -8.49 23.97
N ALA A 32 -9.03 -8.31 23.95
CA ALA A 32 -8.40 -7.09 23.48
C ALA A 32 -7.41 -7.39 22.34
N PRO A 33 -7.47 -6.64 21.22
CA PRO A 33 -6.47 -6.76 20.17
C PRO A 33 -5.08 -6.38 20.73
N PHE A 34 -4.09 -7.23 20.49
CA PHE A 34 -2.73 -7.00 20.96
C PHE A 34 -2.05 -5.90 20.13
N ALA A 35 -1.45 -4.94 20.82
CA ALA A 35 -0.61 -3.90 20.23
C ALA A 35 0.71 -3.79 20.99
N PRO A 36 1.87 -3.88 20.30
CA PRO A 36 3.15 -3.58 20.93
C PRO A 36 3.23 -2.09 21.30
N PHE A 37 3.74 -1.79 22.50
CA PHE A 37 4.01 -0.44 22.97
C PHE A 37 5.27 -0.41 23.82
N SER A 38 5.94 0.75 23.92
CA SER A 38 7.02 0.95 24.87
C SER A 38 6.61 1.91 25.98
N ARG A 39 6.93 1.56 27.24
CA ARG A 39 6.72 2.47 28.39
C ARG A 39 7.65 3.69 28.36
N SER A 40 8.69 3.67 27.53
CA SER A 40 9.61 4.79 27.37
C SER A 40 9.11 5.86 26.40
N ASP A 41 8.02 5.59 25.69
CA ASP A 41 7.53 6.50 24.66
C ASP A 41 6.96 7.77 25.29
N LYS A 42 7.18 8.91 24.61
CA LYS A 42 6.81 10.21 25.14
C LYS A 42 5.28 10.35 25.11
N LEU A 43 4.67 10.39 26.28
CA LEU A 43 3.24 10.64 26.45
C LEU A 43 2.91 12.13 26.32
N GLY A 44 1.68 12.44 25.86
CA GLY A 44 1.14 13.79 25.73
C GLY A 44 1.26 14.39 24.33
N ARG A 45 0.20 14.20 23.52
CA ARG A 45 -0.03 14.92 22.26
C ARG A 45 -1.36 15.68 22.40
N ILE A 46 -1.41 16.92 21.92
CA ILE A 46 -2.64 17.74 21.92
C ILE A 46 -3.45 17.37 20.68
N ALA A 47 -4.72 17.00 20.88
CA ALA A 47 -5.69 16.90 19.79
C ALA A 47 -6.30 18.29 19.55
N ASP A 48 -6.17 18.81 18.33
CA ASP A 48 -6.66 20.15 17.96
C ASP A 48 -7.29 20.08 16.57
N TRP A 49 -8.63 20.13 16.52
CA TRP A 49 -9.41 20.08 15.28
C TRP A 49 -9.38 21.39 14.49
N THR A 50 -8.86 22.48 15.06
CA THR A 50 -8.78 23.79 14.38
C THR A 50 -7.47 23.99 13.63
N ARG A 51 -6.49 23.08 13.81
CA ARG A 51 -5.18 23.18 13.15
C ARG A 51 -5.21 22.66 11.72
N SER A 52 -4.88 23.55 10.79
CA SER A 52 -4.55 23.16 9.42
C SER A 52 -3.32 22.25 9.39
N LEU A 53 -3.50 21.01 8.90
CA LEU A 53 -2.45 19.99 8.76
C LEU A 53 -1.27 20.47 7.91
N SER A 54 -1.49 21.43 7.01
CA SER A 54 -0.47 22.02 6.13
C SER A 54 0.56 22.90 6.84
N ASN A 55 0.27 23.41 8.04
CA ASN A 55 1.08 24.49 8.65
C ASN A 55 1.99 24.01 9.78
N ARG A 56 2.28 22.70 9.88
CA ARG A 56 3.28 22.17 10.82
C ARG A 56 4.70 22.60 10.37
N PRO A 57 5.39 23.53 11.08
CA PRO A 57 6.77 23.86 10.76
C PRO A 57 7.64 22.67 11.20
N GLY A 58 8.05 21.84 10.25
CA GLY A 58 8.88 20.65 10.51
C GLY A 58 8.23 19.30 10.23
N SER A 59 7.06 19.23 9.58
CA SER A 59 6.42 17.97 9.18
C SER A 59 7.07 17.29 7.96
N ASN A 60 8.40 17.22 7.94
CA ASN A 60 9.14 16.20 7.21
C ASN A 60 9.80 15.18 8.16
N SER A 61 9.49 15.29 9.46
CA SER A 61 9.71 14.20 10.40
C SER A 61 8.68 13.13 10.07
N LYS A 62 9.07 12.15 9.26
CA LYS A 62 8.49 10.81 9.25
C LYS A 62 8.27 10.42 10.71
N GLN A 63 7.05 10.57 11.22
CA GLN A 63 6.71 9.95 12.48
C GLN A 63 6.97 8.47 12.25
N ASN A 64 7.84 7.88 13.07
CA ASN A 64 8.06 6.45 13.01
C ASN A 64 6.67 5.82 13.12
N ALA A 65 6.25 5.11 12.06
CA ALA A 65 5.01 4.32 12.05
C ALA A 65 5.03 3.15 13.06
N THR A 66 5.92 3.22 14.05
CA THR A 66 6.12 2.27 15.15
C THR A 66 5.66 2.86 16.48
N ASP A 67 5.17 4.11 16.53
CA ASP A 67 4.86 4.81 17.79
C ASP A 67 3.49 4.43 18.38
N SER A 68 2.67 3.66 17.64
CA SER A 68 1.47 3.00 18.17
C SER A 68 0.86 2.10 17.08
N ALA A 69 0.52 0.85 17.41
CA ALA A 69 -0.18 -0.04 16.49
C ALA A 69 -1.64 0.39 16.21
N PHE A 70 -2.14 1.43 16.91
CA PHE A 70 -3.45 2.05 16.69
C PHE A 70 -3.34 3.50 16.19
N ASP A 71 -2.21 3.90 15.60
CA ASP A 71 -2.08 5.22 14.97
C ASP A 71 -2.70 5.23 13.57
N PHE A 72 -4.02 5.43 13.52
CA PHE A 72 -4.77 5.57 12.26
C PHE A 72 -4.55 6.93 11.57
N SER A 73 -3.74 7.84 12.14
CA SER A 73 -3.46 9.15 11.55
C SER A 73 -2.48 9.10 10.36
N GLY A 74 -1.86 7.94 10.11
CA GLY A 74 -1.00 7.68 8.95
C GLY A 74 -1.76 7.18 7.72
N ASP A 75 -3.03 6.79 7.86
CA ASP A 75 -3.90 6.44 6.75
C ASP A 75 -4.66 7.69 6.30
N ASP A 76 -4.17 8.32 5.22
CA ASP A 76 -4.77 9.53 4.62
C ASP A 76 -6.23 9.30 4.20
N SER A 77 -6.64 8.03 4.08
CA SER A 77 -8.01 7.59 3.80
C SER A 77 -9.00 8.02 4.88
N PHE A 78 -8.64 7.97 6.17
CA PHE A 78 -9.58 8.33 7.24
C PHE A 78 -9.72 9.86 7.42
N ALA A 79 -8.61 10.60 7.25
CA ALA A 79 -8.62 12.05 7.32
C ALA A 79 -9.34 12.70 6.13
N THR A 80 -9.25 12.10 4.95
CA THR A 80 -9.96 12.57 3.74
C THR A 80 -11.45 12.28 3.79
N LEU A 81 -11.87 11.10 4.28
CA LEU A 81 -13.28 10.75 4.45
C LEU A 81 -14.01 11.70 5.42
N ALA A 82 -13.37 12.10 6.53
CA ALA A 82 -13.97 13.04 7.48
C ALA A 82 -13.97 14.49 6.97
N ALA A 83 -12.91 14.92 6.26
CA ALA A 83 -12.80 16.29 5.78
C ALA A 83 -13.72 16.60 4.58
N ASP A 84 -13.97 15.62 3.70
CA ASP A 84 -14.86 15.79 2.54
C ASP A 84 -16.34 15.81 2.93
N GLU A 85 -16.76 15.12 4.00
CA GLU A 85 -18.16 15.12 4.46
C GLU A 85 -18.56 16.37 5.26
N ASP A 86 -17.66 16.93 6.09
CA ASP A 86 -18.00 18.03 7.02
C ASP A 86 -18.23 19.39 6.37
N SER A 87 -17.74 19.62 5.14
CA SER A 87 -17.96 20.88 4.42
C SER A 87 -19.32 20.96 3.70
N SER A 88 -20.07 19.85 3.68
CA SER A 88 -21.38 19.75 3.04
C SER A 88 -22.54 20.24 3.94
N PHE A 89 -22.35 20.24 5.26
CA PHE A 89 -23.38 20.64 6.21
C PHE A 89 -23.29 22.14 6.51
N ARG A 90 -24.42 22.83 6.37
CA ARG A 90 -24.58 24.23 6.81
C ARG A 90 -25.52 24.26 8.00
N LEU A 91 -25.12 24.93 9.08
CA LEU A 91 -26.01 25.18 10.22
C LEU A 91 -27.16 26.09 9.75
N VAL A 92 -28.39 25.59 9.78
CA VAL A 92 -29.59 26.37 9.46
C VAL A 92 -29.95 27.18 10.71
N ASP A 93 -29.79 28.49 10.63
CA ASP A 93 -30.14 29.41 11.70
C ASP A 93 -31.67 29.51 11.83
N THR A 94 -32.24 29.09 12.98
CA THR A 94 -33.68 29.22 13.27
C THR A 94 -34.03 30.58 13.88
N ALA A 95 -33.07 31.49 14.01
CA ALA A 95 -33.33 32.86 14.42
C ALA A 95 -33.93 33.65 13.24
N ALA A 96 -35.11 34.22 13.45
CA ALA A 96 -35.77 35.08 12.48
C ALA A 96 -34.82 36.20 12.02
N LYS A 97 -34.70 36.36 10.70
CA LYS A 97 -33.87 37.37 10.03
C LYS A 97 -34.11 38.77 10.61
N SER A 98 -33.15 39.27 11.39
CA SER A 98 -32.96 40.71 11.58
C SER A 98 -32.20 41.24 10.37
N HIS A 99 -32.92 41.85 9.43
CA HIS A 99 -32.34 42.68 8.37
C HIS A 99 -31.56 43.84 9.00
N HIS A 100 -30.22 43.81 8.95
CA HIS A 100 -29.41 45.00 9.14
C HIS A 100 -28.40 45.15 7.98
N HIS A 101 -28.69 46.17 7.19
CA HIS A 101 -27.76 46.86 6.29
C HIS A 101 -26.52 47.30 7.07
N GLY A 102 -25.32 47.15 6.50
CA GLY A 102 -24.13 47.74 7.09
C GLY A 102 -22.85 47.27 6.44
N GLN A 103 -22.18 48.19 5.76
CA GLN A 103 -20.80 48.04 5.32
C GLN A 103 -19.89 47.60 6.49
N HIS A 104 -18.79 46.90 6.17
CA HIS A 104 -17.45 46.99 6.77
C HIS A 104 -16.72 45.65 6.59
N ARG A 105 -16.11 45.47 5.41
CA ARG A 105 -15.00 44.51 5.26
C ARG A 105 -13.76 45.12 5.95
N PRO A 106 -13.17 44.52 6.98
CA PRO A 106 -11.84 44.91 7.40
C PRO A 106 -10.84 44.31 6.40
N LYS A 107 -10.30 45.17 5.53
CA LYS A 107 -9.14 44.84 4.70
C LYS A 107 -7.92 44.69 5.62
N PHE A 108 -7.61 43.47 6.02
CA PHE A 108 -6.36 43.19 6.72
C PHE A 108 -5.20 43.28 5.72
N ASN A 109 -4.39 44.31 5.89
CA ASN A 109 -3.27 44.67 5.03
C ASN A 109 -2.06 43.80 5.41
N PRO A 110 -1.41 43.03 4.50
CA PRO A 110 -0.24 42.24 4.85
C PRO A 110 1.00 43.14 4.86
N ARG A 111 1.21 43.88 5.95
CA ARG A 111 2.46 44.58 6.23
C ARG A 111 3.15 43.98 7.45
N TRP A 112 3.62 42.75 7.32
CA TRP A 112 4.70 42.22 8.14
C TRP A 112 5.88 41.89 7.22
N ARG A 113 6.55 42.96 6.76
CA ARG A 113 7.91 42.88 6.23
C ARG A 113 8.83 42.71 7.45
N PHE A 114 9.27 41.47 7.69
CA PHE A 114 10.37 41.19 8.59
C PHE A 114 11.64 41.72 7.92
N ASN A 115 12.14 42.87 8.38
CA ASN A 115 13.36 43.50 7.87
C ASN A 115 14.55 42.99 8.71
N PRO A 116 15.46 42.15 8.19
CA PRO A 116 16.45 41.43 9.00
C PRO A 116 17.74 42.23 9.28
N HIS A 117 17.70 43.56 9.26
CA HIS A 117 18.87 44.39 9.56
C HIS A 117 18.45 45.72 10.17
N HIS A 118 18.70 45.88 11.47
CA HIS A 118 19.17 47.09 12.19
C HIS A 118 18.67 47.08 13.63
N ASN A 119 19.42 46.45 14.53
CA ASN A 119 19.71 47.04 15.84
C ASN A 119 20.94 46.36 16.43
N ARG A 120 22.09 46.88 16.02
CA ARG A 120 23.37 46.74 16.72
C ARG A 120 23.32 47.70 17.91
N SER A 121 22.66 47.30 19.01
CA SER A 121 22.91 47.95 20.30
C SER A 121 24.12 47.27 20.93
N GLN A 122 25.27 47.95 20.91
CA GLN A 122 26.44 47.56 21.67
C GLN A 122 26.10 47.65 23.17
N LEU A 123 25.90 46.50 23.82
CA LEU A 123 25.93 46.39 25.28
C LEU A 123 27.22 45.64 25.66
N PRO A 124 27.90 46.00 26.76
CA PRO A 124 29.16 45.40 27.13
C PRO A 124 29.01 43.90 27.41
N GLN A 125 29.77 43.11 26.65
CA GLN A 125 29.85 41.66 26.69
C GLN A 125 30.23 41.19 28.10
N ARG A 126 29.27 40.62 28.85
CA ARG A 126 29.58 39.83 30.05
C ARG A 126 30.03 38.45 29.57
N ARG A 127 31.19 37.99 30.09
CA ARG A 127 31.86 36.73 29.76
C ARG A 127 31.01 35.45 29.91
N ASP A 128 29.85 35.55 30.54
CA ASP A 128 28.97 34.40 30.81
C ASP A 128 28.02 34.08 29.64
N GLU A 129 27.69 35.06 28.79
CA GLU A 129 26.85 34.86 27.60
C GLU A 129 27.58 34.08 26.49
N GLU A 130 28.90 34.22 26.41
CA GLU A 130 29.73 33.52 25.42
C GLU A 130 29.80 32.01 25.70
N VAL A 131 29.75 31.62 26.97
CA VAL A 131 29.74 30.21 27.40
C VAL A 131 28.38 29.56 27.10
N GLU A 132 27.27 30.28 27.31
CA GLU A 132 25.93 29.79 26.94
C GLU A 132 25.70 29.74 25.43
N ALA A 133 26.19 30.74 24.68
CA ALA A 133 26.13 30.74 23.22
C ALA A 133 26.91 29.56 22.63
N ARG A 134 28.11 29.27 23.16
CA ARG A 134 28.96 28.15 22.73
C ARG A 134 28.36 26.79 23.09
N LYS A 135 27.66 26.69 24.23
CA LYS A 135 26.92 25.48 24.63
C LYS A 135 25.69 25.23 23.74
N ARG A 136 24.97 26.28 23.36
CA ARG A 136 23.82 26.22 22.44
C ARG A 136 24.24 25.92 21.00
N GLU A 137 25.45 26.34 20.61
CA GLU A 137 26.05 26.01 19.31
C GLU A 137 26.52 24.55 19.26
N GLN A 138 27.17 24.04 20.32
CA GLN A 138 27.50 22.61 20.46
C GLN A 138 26.26 21.71 20.47
N GLU A 139 25.17 22.13 21.11
CA GLU A 139 23.91 21.39 21.11
C GLU A 139 23.26 21.37 19.72
N LYS A 140 23.31 22.50 18.98
CA LYS A 140 22.89 22.56 17.57
C LYS A 140 23.74 21.68 16.66
N GLU A 141 25.06 21.62 16.89
CA GLU A 141 25.97 20.78 16.12
C GLU A 141 25.73 19.30 16.40
N ARG A 142 25.49 18.92 17.68
CA ARG A 142 25.12 17.57 18.07
C ARG A 142 23.77 17.15 17.47
N ALA A 143 22.77 18.03 17.48
CA ALA A 143 21.48 17.80 16.84
C ALA A 143 21.55 17.74 15.30
N ARG A 144 22.54 18.40 14.67
CA ARG A 144 22.84 18.25 13.24
C ARG A 144 23.52 16.91 12.95
N ARG A 145 24.48 16.50 13.78
CA ARG A 145 25.19 15.22 13.66
C ARG A 145 24.22 14.03 13.84
N ASP A 146 23.33 14.08 14.82
CA ASP A 146 22.26 13.07 15.01
C ASP A 146 21.27 13.04 13.85
N ARG A 147 20.91 14.21 13.28
CA ARG A 147 20.07 14.26 12.08
C ARG A 147 20.76 13.61 10.88
N LEU A 148 22.06 13.85 10.67
CA LEU A 148 22.82 13.24 9.58
C LEU A 148 22.96 11.73 9.77
N TYR A 149 23.18 11.27 11.00
CA TYR A 149 23.32 9.85 11.33
C TYR A 149 21.99 9.09 11.14
N ASN A 150 20.86 9.70 11.54
CA ASN A 150 19.53 9.13 11.29
C ASN A 150 19.11 9.19 9.82
N LEU A 151 19.55 10.19 9.05
CA LEU A 151 19.27 10.29 7.61
C LEU A 151 19.98 9.17 6.82
N ASN A 152 21.23 8.86 7.16
CA ASN A 152 21.99 7.77 6.55
C ASN A 152 21.45 6.38 6.93
N ARG A 153 20.85 6.23 8.12
CA ARG A 153 20.20 4.96 8.52
C ARG A 153 18.84 4.74 7.86
N SER A 154 18.15 5.81 7.46
CA SER A 154 16.89 5.73 6.69
C SER A 154 17.11 5.39 5.23
N GLY A 155 18.31 5.59 4.67
CA GLY A 155 18.63 5.27 3.27
C GLY A 155 18.76 3.77 3.02
N THR A 156 19.32 3.02 3.97
CA THR A 156 19.57 1.57 3.83
C THR A 156 18.30 0.72 3.99
N ASN A 157 17.32 1.17 4.78
CA ASN A 157 16.07 0.46 5.03
C ASN A 157 14.86 0.96 4.22
N ALA A 158 15.00 2.07 3.47
CA ALA A 158 13.94 2.54 2.58
C ALA A 158 13.83 1.70 1.29
N GLY A 159 14.91 1.04 0.87
CA GLY A 159 14.89 0.05 -0.22
C GLY A 159 14.11 -1.21 0.16
N GLN A 160 14.39 -1.76 1.35
CA GLN A 160 13.73 -2.99 1.83
C GLN A 160 12.22 -2.84 2.07
N ARG A 161 11.71 -1.63 2.36
CA ARG A 161 10.25 -1.40 2.50
C ARG A 161 9.50 -1.36 1.18
N ARG A 162 10.16 -1.09 0.05
CA ARG A 162 9.54 -1.25 -1.28
C ARG A 162 9.55 -2.71 -1.69
N GLU A 163 10.64 -3.41 -1.41
CA GLU A 163 10.75 -4.87 -1.63
C GLU A 163 9.71 -5.65 -0.83
N SER A 164 9.37 -5.27 0.39
CA SER A 164 8.36 -6.03 1.17
C SER A 164 6.92 -5.92 0.64
N ALA A 165 6.60 -4.91 -0.17
CA ALA A 165 5.31 -4.84 -0.88
C ALA A 165 5.31 -5.71 -2.16
N VAL A 166 6.48 -5.92 -2.76
CA VAL A 166 6.71 -6.71 -3.98
C VAL A 166 6.47 -8.22 -3.75
N PHE A 167 6.57 -8.68 -2.50
CA PHE A 167 6.41 -10.10 -2.15
C PHE A 167 5.08 -10.46 -1.45
N LYS A 168 4.09 -9.55 -1.44
CA LYS A 168 2.76 -9.92 -0.94
C LYS A 168 2.17 -10.98 -1.87
N SER A 169 1.63 -12.05 -1.30
CA SER A 169 0.91 -13.07 -2.08
C SER A 169 -0.28 -12.42 -2.78
N SER A 170 -0.56 -12.85 -4.01
CA SER A 170 -1.70 -12.33 -4.78
C SER A 170 -3.03 -12.71 -4.14
N VAL A 171 -3.01 -13.76 -3.30
CA VAL A 171 -4.16 -14.32 -2.59
C VAL A 171 -3.80 -14.55 -1.14
N ASP A 172 -4.80 -14.47 -0.27
CA ASP A 172 -4.68 -14.84 1.13
C ASP A 172 -4.64 -16.37 1.28
N ILE A 173 -3.49 -16.87 1.73
CA ILE A 173 -3.22 -18.31 1.84
C ILE A 173 -3.93 -18.83 3.08
N GLN A 174 -4.95 -19.66 2.88
CA GLN A 174 -5.72 -20.20 3.99
C GLN A 174 -5.05 -21.46 4.58
N PRO A 175 -5.17 -21.70 5.89
CA PRO A 175 -4.52 -22.83 6.56
C PRO A 175 -5.06 -24.20 6.11
N GLU A 176 -6.27 -24.27 5.55
CA GLU A 176 -6.86 -25.49 5.01
C GLU A 176 -6.32 -25.89 3.62
N TRP A 177 -5.46 -25.08 3.01
CA TRP A 177 -4.91 -25.38 1.68
C TRP A 177 -3.81 -26.44 1.78
N ASN A 178 -4.01 -27.54 1.08
CA ASN A 178 -3.02 -28.61 0.98
C ASN A 178 -2.02 -28.31 -0.13
N MET A 179 -0.74 -28.17 0.24
CA MET A 179 0.36 -28.05 -0.72
C MET A 179 0.58 -29.40 -1.42
N LEU A 180 0.37 -29.44 -2.74
CA LEU A 180 0.56 -30.65 -3.55
C LEU A 180 1.97 -30.79 -4.08
N ASP A 181 2.49 -29.72 -4.69
CA ASP A 181 3.81 -29.72 -5.31
C ASP A 181 4.46 -28.33 -5.22
N GLN A 182 5.79 -28.31 -5.22
CA GLN A 182 6.59 -27.10 -5.19
C GLN A 182 7.68 -27.18 -6.25
N ILE A 183 7.51 -26.38 -7.30
CA ILE A 183 8.40 -26.41 -8.48
C ILE A 183 9.32 -25.18 -8.44
N PRO A 184 10.63 -25.33 -8.19
CA PRO A 184 11.57 -24.21 -8.24
C PRO A 184 11.83 -23.75 -9.68
N PHE A 185 12.11 -22.45 -9.86
CA PHE A 185 12.29 -21.89 -11.20
C PHE A 185 13.46 -22.50 -12.00
N SER A 186 14.48 -23.02 -11.32
CA SER A 186 15.60 -23.73 -11.96
C SER A 186 15.17 -24.97 -12.75
N THR A 187 14.02 -25.56 -12.45
CA THR A 187 13.47 -26.71 -13.16
C THR A 187 13.03 -26.32 -14.57
N PHE A 188 12.42 -25.14 -14.75
CA PHE A 188 11.90 -24.71 -16.06
C PHE A 188 13.00 -24.50 -17.10
N SER A 189 14.21 -24.09 -16.69
CA SER A 189 15.32 -23.84 -17.63
C SER A 189 15.76 -25.07 -18.43
N LYS A 190 15.44 -26.28 -17.96
CA LYS A 190 15.80 -27.53 -18.63
C LYS A 190 14.66 -28.15 -19.42
N LEU A 191 13.43 -27.64 -19.26
CA LEU A 191 12.26 -28.15 -19.94
C LEU A 191 12.23 -27.63 -21.37
N SER A 192 11.99 -28.51 -22.32
CA SER A 192 11.80 -28.18 -23.72
C SER A 192 10.75 -29.10 -24.30
N PHE A 193 9.85 -28.54 -25.09
CA PHE A 193 8.76 -29.26 -25.74
C PHE A 193 8.55 -28.69 -27.14
N SER A 194 8.48 -29.57 -28.14
CA SER A 194 8.19 -29.18 -29.52
C SER A 194 6.68 -29.26 -29.76
N VAL A 195 6.11 -28.15 -30.25
CA VAL A 195 4.67 -27.98 -30.44
C VAL A 195 4.33 -28.11 -31.93
N PRO A 196 3.28 -28.87 -32.32
CA PRO A 196 2.81 -28.93 -33.70
C PRO A 196 2.12 -27.63 -34.15
N GLU A 197 1.87 -27.49 -35.46
CA GLU A 197 1.09 -26.34 -35.96
C GLU A 197 -0.35 -26.38 -35.41
N PRO A 198 -0.88 -25.24 -34.93
CA PRO A 198 -2.23 -25.15 -34.41
C PRO A 198 -3.27 -25.25 -35.52
N GLU A 199 -4.46 -25.75 -35.18
CA GLU A 199 -5.63 -25.77 -36.05
C GLU A 199 -6.67 -24.74 -35.57
N ASP A 200 -7.11 -23.87 -36.47
CA ASP A 200 -8.13 -22.86 -36.18
C ASP A 200 -9.53 -23.48 -36.17
N LEU A 201 -10.13 -23.62 -34.98
CA LEU A 201 -11.48 -24.18 -34.83
C LEU A 201 -12.60 -23.15 -35.06
N LEU A 202 -12.36 -21.91 -34.64
CA LEU A 202 -13.35 -20.84 -34.74
C LEU A 202 -12.67 -19.45 -34.71
N ILE A 203 -13.11 -18.56 -35.59
CA ILE A 203 -12.69 -17.15 -35.62
C ILE A 203 -13.92 -16.30 -35.31
N CYS A 204 -13.82 -15.46 -34.27
CA CYS A 204 -14.90 -14.60 -33.81
C CYS A 204 -14.46 -13.13 -33.72
N GLY A 205 -15.42 -12.22 -33.87
CA GLY A 205 -15.21 -10.78 -33.70
C GLY A 205 -14.93 -10.03 -35.01
N SER A 206 -14.53 -8.77 -34.88
CA SER A 206 -14.20 -7.88 -35.99
C SER A 206 -13.01 -6.99 -35.61
N LEU A 207 -12.12 -6.73 -36.56
CA LEU A 207 -10.95 -5.88 -36.38
C LEU A 207 -11.09 -4.59 -37.17
N GLU A 208 -10.61 -3.49 -36.59
CA GLU A 208 -10.51 -2.21 -37.29
C GLU A 208 -9.18 -2.11 -38.04
N PHE A 209 -9.16 -1.29 -39.09
CA PHE A 209 -7.92 -1.01 -39.82
C PHE A 209 -6.98 -0.15 -38.99
N TYR A 210 -5.72 -0.56 -38.95
CA TYR A 210 -4.65 0.23 -38.36
C TYR A 210 -4.35 1.48 -39.21
N ASP A 211 -4.35 2.65 -38.57
CA ASP A 211 -3.96 3.90 -39.22
C ASP A 211 -2.43 4.02 -39.28
N ARG A 212 -1.88 3.88 -40.49
CA ARG A 212 -0.43 3.99 -40.75
C ARG A 212 0.14 5.39 -40.50
N SER A 213 -0.69 6.41 -40.27
CA SER A 213 -0.21 7.74 -39.88
C SER A 213 0.57 7.71 -38.57
N TYR A 214 0.24 6.77 -37.67
CA TYR A 214 0.90 6.62 -36.37
C TYR A 214 2.37 6.18 -36.48
N ASP A 215 2.77 5.55 -37.59
CA ASP A 215 4.17 5.13 -37.83
C ASP A 215 5.13 6.32 -37.99
N ARG A 216 4.60 7.52 -38.26
CA ARG A 216 5.39 8.75 -38.50
C ARG A 216 5.50 9.65 -37.26
N ILE A 217 4.96 9.22 -36.12
CA ILE A 217 5.05 9.98 -34.86
C ILE A 217 6.49 9.96 -34.37
N THR A 218 7.00 11.12 -33.96
CA THR A 218 8.36 11.27 -33.43
C THR A 218 8.33 12.08 -32.14
N PRO A 219 9.38 12.06 -31.31
CA PRO A 219 9.43 12.90 -30.10
C PRO A 219 9.31 14.41 -30.37
N LYS A 220 9.58 14.87 -31.60
CA LYS A 220 9.39 16.26 -32.02
C LYS A 220 7.99 16.55 -32.56
N ASN A 221 7.30 15.53 -33.06
CA ASN A 221 5.95 15.59 -33.58
C ASN A 221 5.09 14.59 -32.79
N GLU A 222 4.87 14.91 -31.51
CA GLU A 222 4.07 14.08 -30.62
C GLU A 222 2.58 14.24 -30.90
N ARG A 223 1.82 13.18 -30.61
CA ARG A 223 0.37 13.20 -30.63
C ARG A 223 -0.14 12.90 -29.22
N ARG A 224 -1.08 13.73 -28.73
CA ARG A 224 -1.69 13.53 -27.42
C ARG A 224 -2.57 12.29 -27.42
N LEU A 225 -2.46 11.48 -26.38
CA LEU A 225 -3.29 10.29 -26.20
C LEU A 225 -4.73 10.69 -25.87
N GLU A 226 -5.68 10.19 -26.65
CA GLU A 226 -7.10 10.45 -26.45
C GLU A 226 -7.73 9.36 -25.59
N ARG A 227 -8.66 9.75 -24.72
CA ARG A 227 -9.44 8.79 -23.92
C ARG A 227 -10.70 8.38 -24.67
N PHE A 228 -10.76 7.14 -25.09
CA PHE A 228 -11.95 6.57 -25.70
C PHE A 228 -12.95 6.12 -24.63
N LYS A 229 -14.18 6.64 -24.67
CA LYS A 229 -15.27 6.23 -23.77
C LYS A 229 -16.16 5.13 -24.35
N ASN A 230 -16.14 4.97 -25.68
CA ASN A 230 -17.06 4.09 -26.41
C ASN A 230 -16.45 2.70 -26.68
N ARG A 231 -15.37 2.34 -25.98
CA ARG A 231 -14.67 1.05 -26.12
C ARG A 231 -14.87 0.26 -24.85
N ASN A 232 -15.48 -0.92 -24.99
CA ASN A 232 -15.61 -1.87 -23.90
C ASN A 232 -14.52 -2.93 -24.05
N PHE A 233 -13.75 -3.14 -23.00
CA PHE A 233 -12.76 -4.21 -22.92
C PHE A 233 -13.34 -5.35 -22.10
N PHE A 234 -13.45 -6.53 -22.71
CA PHE A 234 -14.00 -7.71 -22.06
C PHE A 234 -12.86 -8.53 -21.48
N LYS A 235 -12.90 -8.77 -20.18
CA LYS A 235 -11.90 -9.55 -19.42
C LYS A 235 -12.47 -10.91 -19.02
N VAL A 236 -13.08 -11.62 -19.98
CA VAL A 236 -13.82 -12.86 -19.73
C VAL A 236 -12.86 -13.98 -19.29
N THR A 237 -13.29 -14.78 -18.33
CA THR A 237 -12.63 -15.97 -17.79
C THR A 237 -12.83 -17.15 -18.74
N THR A 238 -12.04 -18.22 -18.58
CA THR A 238 -12.16 -19.41 -19.44
C THR A 238 -13.52 -20.09 -19.26
N THR A 239 -14.06 -20.07 -18.03
CA THR A 239 -15.34 -20.72 -17.70
C THR A 239 -16.56 -19.89 -18.08
N ASP A 240 -16.46 -18.55 -18.08
CA ASP A 240 -17.57 -17.67 -18.49
C ASP A 240 -17.67 -17.51 -20.02
N ASP A 241 -16.67 -17.96 -20.77
CA ASP A 241 -16.71 -17.91 -22.23
C ASP A 241 -17.71 -18.95 -22.80
N PRO A 242 -18.79 -18.50 -23.49
CA PRO A 242 -19.81 -19.39 -24.02
C PRO A 242 -19.33 -20.27 -25.18
N VAL A 243 -18.33 -19.81 -25.95
CA VAL A 243 -17.70 -20.57 -27.03
C VAL A 243 -16.88 -21.70 -26.44
N ILE A 244 -16.04 -21.42 -25.46
CA ILE A 244 -15.23 -22.44 -24.77
C ILE A 244 -16.15 -23.48 -24.13
N ARG A 245 -17.22 -23.06 -23.45
CA ARG A 245 -18.23 -23.97 -22.88
C ARG A 245 -18.87 -24.87 -23.93
N ARG A 246 -19.19 -24.33 -25.11
CA ARG A 246 -19.72 -25.12 -26.22
C ARG A 246 -18.71 -26.13 -26.75
N LEU A 247 -17.46 -25.73 -26.96
CA LEU A 247 -16.37 -26.62 -27.40
C LEU A 247 -16.07 -27.72 -26.38
N ALA A 248 -16.17 -27.39 -25.09
CA ALA A 248 -16.07 -28.35 -24.02
C ALA A 248 -17.23 -29.35 -24.06
N ASN A 249 -18.47 -28.92 -24.27
CA ASN A 249 -19.62 -29.83 -24.37
C ASN A 249 -19.56 -30.75 -25.60
N GLU A 250 -18.95 -30.29 -26.70
CA GLU A 250 -18.71 -31.07 -27.92
C GLU A 250 -17.50 -32.03 -27.81
N ASP A 251 -16.86 -32.12 -26.65
CA ASP A 251 -15.70 -33.00 -26.38
C ASP A 251 -14.53 -32.81 -27.37
N LYS A 252 -14.35 -31.60 -27.90
CA LYS A 252 -13.30 -31.29 -28.89
C LYS A 252 -11.90 -31.20 -28.31
N ALA A 253 -11.77 -30.93 -27.01
CA ALA A 253 -10.50 -30.80 -26.32
C ALA A 253 -10.62 -31.21 -24.85
N THR A 254 -9.46 -31.45 -24.22
CA THR A 254 -9.34 -31.82 -22.80
C THR A 254 -8.84 -30.68 -21.93
N VAL A 255 -8.10 -29.72 -22.50
CA VAL A 255 -7.53 -28.59 -21.76
C VAL A 255 -8.01 -27.29 -22.38
N PHE A 256 -8.53 -26.40 -21.54
CA PHE A 256 -9.07 -25.10 -21.93
C PHE A 256 -8.39 -23.99 -21.13
N ALA A 257 -7.98 -22.93 -21.80
CA ALA A 257 -7.33 -21.76 -21.21
C ALA A 257 -7.47 -20.55 -22.15
N THR A 258 -7.22 -19.35 -21.61
CA THR A 258 -7.06 -18.12 -22.40
C THR A 258 -5.58 -17.80 -22.64
N ASP A 259 -5.32 -16.93 -23.61
CA ASP A 259 -4.00 -16.44 -23.98
C ASP A 259 -3.25 -15.80 -22.81
N THR A 260 -3.96 -14.99 -22.02
CA THR A 260 -3.40 -14.31 -20.84
C THR A 260 -2.85 -15.34 -19.86
N ILE A 261 -3.65 -16.34 -19.51
CA ILE A 261 -3.28 -17.41 -18.58
C ILE A 261 -2.12 -18.25 -19.12
N LEU A 262 -2.17 -18.66 -20.38
CA LEU A 262 -1.10 -19.45 -21.01
C LEU A 262 0.21 -18.66 -21.11
N SER A 263 0.15 -17.37 -21.47
CA SER A 263 1.34 -16.52 -21.54
C SER A 263 2.02 -16.37 -20.19
N THR A 264 1.24 -16.24 -19.10
CA THR A 264 1.74 -16.23 -17.74
C THR A 264 2.43 -17.55 -17.38
N LEU A 265 1.83 -18.69 -17.70
CA LEU A 265 2.44 -20.01 -17.44
C LEU A 265 3.74 -20.22 -18.22
N MET A 266 3.77 -19.84 -19.51
CA MET A 266 4.96 -19.96 -20.35
C MET A 266 6.11 -19.04 -19.90
N CYS A 267 5.77 -17.86 -19.36
CA CYS A 267 6.74 -16.88 -18.91
C CYS A 267 6.96 -16.86 -17.38
N ALA A 268 6.42 -17.85 -16.66
CA ALA A 268 6.52 -17.96 -15.20
C ALA A 268 7.95 -17.79 -14.64
N PRO A 269 9.04 -18.29 -15.27
CA PRO A 269 10.40 -18.12 -14.71
C PRO A 269 10.90 -16.67 -14.65
N ARG A 270 10.19 -15.72 -15.30
CA ARG A 270 10.55 -14.30 -15.32
C ARG A 270 9.75 -13.46 -14.31
N SER A 271 8.69 -14.00 -13.73
CA SER A 271 7.84 -13.24 -12.81
C SER A 271 8.54 -13.02 -11.48
N VAL A 272 8.49 -11.78 -10.99
CA VAL A 272 8.92 -11.39 -9.64
C VAL A 272 7.69 -11.15 -8.77
N TYR A 273 6.65 -10.53 -9.32
CA TYR A 273 5.39 -10.30 -8.61
C TYR A 273 4.59 -11.59 -8.51
N SER A 274 3.85 -11.72 -7.42
CA SER A 274 3.00 -12.87 -7.19
C SER A 274 1.78 -12.83 -8.11
N TRP A 275 1.40 -14.00 -8.60
CA TRP A 275 0.19 -14.20 -9.39
C TRP A 275 -0.35 -15.60 -9.11
N ASP A 276 -1.61 -15.81 -9.44
CA ASP A 276 -2.33 -17.06 -9.20
C ASP A 276 -3.23 -17.40 -10.39
N ILE A 277 -3.39 -18.71 -10.61
CA ILE A 277 -4.28 -19.29 -11.61
C ILE A 277 -5.10 -20.36 -10.89
N VAL A 278 -6.40 -20.38 -11.14
CA VAL A 278 -7.34 -21.38 -10.63
C VAL A 278 -7.43 -22.51 -11.65
N VAL A 279 -7.18 -23.75 -11.23
CA VAL A 279 -7.34 -24.92 -12.11
C VAL A 279 -8.54 -25.72 -11.64
N GLN A 280 -9.55 -25.84 -12.51
CA GLN A 280 -10.74 -26.65 -12.25
C GLN A 280 -10.67 -27.92 -13.08
N ARG A 281 -10.73 -29.07 -12.40
CA ARG A 281 -10.81 -30.38 -13.05
C ARG A 281 -12.23 -30.91 -12.96
N VAL A 282 -12.86 -31.13 -14.11
CA VAL A 282 -14.21 -31.73 -14.22
C VAL A 282 -14.12 -32.97 -15.10
N GLY A 283 -14.16 -34.15 -14.48
CA GLY A 283 -13.94 -35.42 -15.17
C GLY A 283 -12.54 -35.49 -15.80
N ASN A 284 -12.48 -35.66 -17.12
CA ASN A 284 -11.24 -35.68 -17.91
C ASN A 284 -10.89 -34.32 -18.54
N LYS A 285 -11.55 -33.24 -18.12
CA LYS A 285 -11.32 -31.89 -18.65
C LYS A 285 -10.65 -31.01 -17.59
N LEU A 286 -9.72 -30.19 -18.03
CA LEU A 286 -9.00 -29.20 -17.24
C LEU A 286 -9.33 -27.81 -17.77
N PHE A 287 -9.79 -26.95 -16.88
CA PHE A 287 -10.03 -25.53 -17.16
C PHE A 287 -9.04 -24.73 -16.33
N PHE A 288 -8.16 -24.01 -17.02
CA PHE A 288 -7.31 -23.01 -16.39
C PHE A 288 -8.05 -21.68 -16.42
N ASP A 289 -8.22 -21.09 -15.25
CA ASP A 289 -9.01 -19.88 -15.07
C ASP A 289 -8.31 -18.87 -14.18
N LYS A 290 -8.76 -17.62 -14.24
CA LYS A 290 -8.29 -16.54 -13.36
C LYS A 290 -9.41 -16.14 -12.39
N ARG A 291 -9.04 -15.59 -11.24
CA ARG A 291 -10.01 -15.03 -10.30
C ARG A 291 -10.59 -13.72 -10.82
N ASP A 292 -11.82 -13.42 -10.42
CA ASP A 292 -12.43 -12.12 -10.65
C ASP A 292 -11.62 -11.02 -9.96
N GLY A 293 -11.25 -9.99 -10.71
CA GLY A 293 -10.40 -8.92 -10.19
C GLY A 293 -8.94 -9.32 -9.95
N SER A 294 -8.47 -10.43 -10.54
CA SER A 294 -7.06 -10.84 -10.47
C SER A 294 -6.13 -9.75 -11.03
N GLN A 295 -4.94 -9.64 -10.41
CA GLN A 295 -3.88 -8.75 -10.88
C GLN A 295 -3.32 -9.15 -12.25
N LEU A 296 -3.63 -10.35 -12.75
CA LEU A 296 -3.26 -10.79 -14.09
C LEU A 296 -3.81 -9.89 -15.21
N ASP A 297 -4.90 -9.17 -14.94
CA ASP A 297 -5.48 -8.23 -15.90
C ASP A 297 -4.82 -6.84 -15.88
N LEU A 298 -3.82 -6.65 -15.03
CA LEU A 298 -3.03 -5.44 -14.89
C LEU A 298 -1.61 -5.72 -15.38
N LEU A 299 -1.02 -4.71 -16.04
CA LEU A 299 0.37 -4.78 -16.47
C LEU A 299 1.27 -4.31 -15.33
N SER A 300 2.34 -5.07 -15.07
CA SER A 300 3.43 -4.63 -14.19
C SER A 300 4.30 -3.58 -14.90
N VAL A 301 4.92 -2.70 -14.11
CA VAL A 301 5.85 -1.67 -14.61
C VAL A 301 7.06 -1.65 -13.68
N HIS A 302 8.25 -1.83 -14.26
CA HIS A 302 9.49 -2.00 -13.49
C HIS A 302 9.41 -3.17 -12.48
N GLU A 303 8.98 -4.32 -13.00
CA GLU A 303 9.03 -5.61 -12.29
C GLU A 303 10.47 -6.13 -12.14
#